data_AF-A0A0H3N1R6-F1
#
_entry.id   AF-A0A0H3N1R6-F1
#
_cell.length_a   1.000
_cell.length_b   1.000
_cell.length_c   1.000
_cell.angle_alpha   90.00
_cell.angle_beta   90.00
_cell.angle_gamma   90.00
#
_symmetry.space_group_name_H-M   'P 1'
#
loop_
_entity.id
_entity.type
_entity.pdbx_description
1 polymer ?
#
loop_
_entity_poly.entity_id
_entity_poly.type
_entity_poly.pdbx_seq_one_letter_code
_entity_poly.pdbx_strand_id
1 'polypeptide(L)'
;MYGVIGATVLVIFVILTAGIMQGKKVDFQLPTVFMIVTFIVSAISEEIVFRGYIQTRLTGLIKNSVLSSCINAFLFLSTHYPVKWISSGDFSFAILSGFYVICLILLNFSCDLVYRKTNCLWGAWLLHILYNIGTGVLIFTT
;
A
#
# COMPACT_ATOMS: atom_id res chain seq x y z
N MET A 1 -9.43 12.18 -9.28
CA MET A 1 -8.18 12.45 -10.04
C MET A 1 -6.93 12.05 -9.25
N TYR A 2 -6.69 12.62 -8.05
CA TYR A 2 -5.47 12.32 -7.28
C TYR A 2 -5.21 10.84 -6.96
N GLY A 3 -6.27 10.06 -6.68
CA GLY A 3 -6.10 8.62 -6.39
C GLY A 3 -5.56 7.82 -7.58
N VAL A 4 -6.11 8.05 -8.78
CA VAL A 4 -5.64 7.41 -10.02
C VAL A 4 -4.21 7.82 -10.36
N ILE A 5 -3.89 9.11 -10.21
CA ILE A 5 -2.53 9.62 -10.44
C ILE A 5 -1.55 8.96 -9.47
N GLY A 6 -1.88 8.93 -8.17
CA GLY A 6 -1.02 8.32 -7.15
C GLY A 6 -0.77 6.84 -7.41
N ALA A 7 -1.81 6.07 -7.76
CA ALA A 7 -1.67 4.66 -8.09
C ALA A 7 -0.79 4.44 -9.31
N THR A 8 -0.98 5.24 -10.36
CA THR A 8 -0.18 5.17 -11.59
C THR A 8 1.29 5.43 -11.30
N VAL A 9 1.60 6.47 -10.51
CA VAL A 9 2.98 6.80 -10.12
C VAL A 9 3.62 5.66 -9.33
N LEU A 10 2.90 5.07 -8.37
CA LEU A 10 3.41 3.97 -7.56
C LEU A 10 3.64 2.69 -8.38
N VAL A 11 2.72 2.35 -9.29
CA VAL A 11 2.88 1.17 -10.16
C VAL A 11 4.05 1.36 -11.11
N ILE A 12 4.22 2.56 -11.70
CA ILE A 12 5.39 2.88 -12.51
C ILE A 12 6.68 2.77 -11.69
N PHE A 13 6.69 3.30 -10.46
CA PHE A 13 7.82 3.15 -9.56
C PHE A 13 8.19 1.68 -9.34
N VAL A 14 7.21 0.81 -9.09
CA VAL A 14 7.43 -0.63 -8.91
C VAL A 14 8.03 -1.27 -10.17
N ILE A 15 7.47 -0.98 -11.35
CA ILE A 15 7.97 -1.51 -12.63
C ILE A 15 9.40 -1.07 -12.89
N LEU A 16 9.71 0.23 -12.72
CA LEU A 16 11.04 0.78 -12.98
C LEU A 16 12.07 0.23 -12.00
N THR A 17 11.74 0.16 -10.70
CA THR A 17 12.67 -0.38 -9.70
C THR A 17 12.93 -1.87 -9.94
N ALA A 18 11.91 -2.67 -10.27
CA ALA A 18 12.11 -4.08 -10.55
C ALA A 18 12.89 -4.31 -11.86
N GLY A 19 12.57 -3.57 -12.92
CA GLY A 19 13.24 -3.71 -14.22
C GLY A 19 14.68 -3.20 -14.22
N ILE A 20 14.91 -1.99 -13.70
CA ILE A 20 16.22 -1.32 -13.79
C ILE A 20 17.15 -1.77 -12.65
N MET A 21 16.66 -1.81 -11.41
CA MET A 21 17.55 -2.06 -10.26
C MET A 21 17.75 -3.54 -9.97
N GLN A 22 16.79 -4.39 -10.32
CA GLN A 22 16.89 -5.84 -10.09
C GLN A 22 17.15 -6.63 -11.39
N GLY A 23 17.17 -5.96 -12.55
CA GLY A 23 17.40 -6.60 -13.86
C GLY A 23 16.32 -7.59 -14.27
N LYS A 24 15.13 -7.54 -13.64
CA LYS A 24 14.07 -8.52 -13.86
C LYS A 24 13.26 -8.16 -15.10
N LYS A 25 12.86 -9.18 -15.87
CA LYS A 25 11.83 -9.01 -16.89
C LYS A 25 10.47 -8.83 -16.21
N VAL A 26 9.67 -7.93 -16.75
CA VAL A 26 8.33 -7.61 -16.24
C VAL A 26 7.31 -8.21 -17.20
N ASP A 27 6.66 -9.26 -16.74
CA ASP A 27 5.55 -9.93 -17.44
C ASP A 27 4.23 -9.59 -16.76
N PHE A 28 3.12 -9.84 -17.47
CA PHE A 28 1.76 -9.57 -16.97
C PHE A 28 0.95 -10.87 -16.91
N GLN A 29 0.19 -11.03 -15.82
CA GLN A 29 -0.81 -12.08 -15.68
C GLN A 29 -2.20 -11.49 -15.53
N LEU A 30 -3.20 -12.28 -15.94
CA LEU A 30 -4.59 -11.91 -15.72
C LEU A 30 -4.94 -12.06 -14.23
N PRO A 31 -5.60 -11.06 -13.64
CA PRO A 31 -6.04 -11.13 -12.26
C PRO A 31 -7.16 -12.18 -12.12
N THR A 32 -7.11 -13.01 -11.07
CA THR A 32 -8.23 -13.90 -10.75
C THR A 32 -9.36 -13.13 -10.07
N VAL A 33 -10.60 -13.63 -10.17
CA VAL A 33 -11.75 -13.05 -9.47
C VAL A 33 -11.51 -13.00 -7.97
N PHE A 34 -10.95 -14.07 -7.41
CA PHE A 34 -10.59 -14.13 -5.98
C PHE A 34 -9.62 -13.00 -5.60
N MET A 35 -8.55 -12.80 -6.38
CA MET A 35 -7.58 -11.72 -6.13
C MET A 35 -8.25 -10.34 -6.15
N ILE A 36 -9.08 -10.06 -7.17
CA ILE A 36 -9.80 -8.78 -7.28
C ILE A 36 -10.69 -8.54 -6.06
N VAL A 37 -11.48 -9.54 -5.66
CA VAL A 37 -12.36 -9.43 -4.49
C VAL A 37 -11.55 -9.20 -3.22
N THR A 38 -10.45 -9.94 -3.03
CA THR A 38 -9.58 -9.75 -1.85
C THR A 38 -8.99 -8.34 -1.80
N PHE A 39 -8.52 -7.79 -2.93
CA PHE A 39 -7.97 -6.45 -2.97
C PHE A 39 -9.00 -5.36 -2.72
N ILE A 40 -10.24 -5.52 -3.21
CA ILE A 40 -11.33 -4.59 -2.93
C ILE A 40 -11.67 -4.57 -1.44
N VAL A 41 -11.85 -5.76 -0.86
CA VAL A 41 -12.26 -5.93 0.54
C VAL A 41 -11.15 -5.51 1.50
N SER A 42 -9.90 -5.90 1.24
CA SER A 42 -8.77 -5.51 2.09
C SER A 42 -8.57 -3.99 2.03
N ALA A 43 -8.52 -3.40 0.82
CA ALA A 43 -8.30 -1.97 0.68
C ALA A 43 -9.39 -1.13 1.37
N ILE A 44 -10.68 -1.49 1.27
CA ILE A 44 -11.72 -0.73 1.98
C ILE A 44 -11.58 -0.84 3.49
N SER A 45 -11.29 -2.05 4.01
CA SER A 45 -11.10 -2.25 5.44
C SER A 45 -9.90 -1.47 5.99
N GLU A 46 -8.79 -1.47 5.25
CA GLU A 46 -7.58 -0.74 5.62
C GLU A 46 -7.79 0.77 5.56
N GLU A 47 -8.42 1.31 4.50
CA GLU A 47 -8.67 2.75 4.43
C GLU A 47 -9.65 3.24 5.52
N ILE A 48 -10.71 2.50 5.82
CA ILE A 48 -11.64 2.86 6.91
C ILE A 48 -10.87 2.95 8.24
N VAL A 49 -10.03 1.96 8.55
CA VAL A 49 -9.27 1.94 9.81
C VAL A 49 -8.20 3.02 9.83
N PHE A 50 -7.35 3.09 8.80
CA PHE A 50 -6.19 3.98 8.81
C PHE A 50 -6.55 5.43 8.53
N ARG A 51 -7.41 5.72 7.54
CA ARG A 51 -7.74 7.10 7.14
C ARG A 51 -8.97 7.60 7.87
N GLY A 52 -9.98 6.74 8.02
CA GLY A 52 -11.21 7.07 8.74
C GLY A 52 -10.98 7.26 10.24
N TYR A 53 -10.24 6.33 10.89
CA TYR A 53 -10.11 6.33 12.34
C TYR A 53 -8.72 6.72 12.87
N ILE A 54 -7.66 5.96 12.56
CA ILE A 54 -6.35 6.15 13.19
C ILE A 54 -5.79 7.54 12.86
N GLN A 55 -5.76 7.91 11.58
CA GLN A 55 -5.24 9.18 11.12
C GLN A 55 -6.00 10.36 11.72
N THR A 56 -7.34 10.32 11.76
CA THR A 56 -8.14 11.42 12.34
C THR A 56 -7.83 11.62 13.82
N ARG A 57 -7.65 10.53 14.58
CA ARG A 57 -7.24 10.58 16.00
C ARG A 57 -5.81 11.10 16.15
N LEU A 58 -4.86 10.59 15.39
CA LEU A 58 -3.47 11.06 15.43
C LEU A 58 -3.36 12.55 15.13
N THR A 59 -4.11 13.05 14.13
CA THR A 59 -4.10 14.48 13.80
C THR A 59 -4.76 15.37 14.85
N GLY A 60 -5.72 14.83 15.61
CA GLY A 60 -6.32 15.53 16.75
C GLY A 60 -5.38 15.63 17.96
N LEU A 61 -4.50 14.66 18.14
CA LEU A 61 -3.54 14.59 19.26
C LEU A 61 -2.19 15.22 18.94
N ILE A 62 -1.72 15.09 17.70
CA ILE A 62 -0.38 15.48 17.25
C ILE A 62 -0.50 16.58 16.20
N LYS A 63 -0.09 17.80 16.56
CA LYS A 63 -0.13 18.97 15.65
C LYS A 63 0.81 18.82 14.46
N ASN A 64 1.92 18.08 14.62
CA ASN A 64 2.86 17.83 13.54
C ASN A 64 2.30 16.76 12.58
N SER A 65 1.84 17.20 11.42
CA SER A 65 1.24 16.33 10.40
C SER A 65 2.21 15.28 9.87
N VAL A 66 3.48 15.63 9.68
CA VAL A 66 4.52 14.69 9.21
C VAL A 66 4.73 13.59 10.23
N LEU A 67 4.87 13.94 11.51
CA LEU A 67 5.01 12.96 12.58
C LEU A 67 3.78 12.05 12.69
N SER A 68 2.57 12.62 12.61
CA SER A 68 1.32 11.85 12.57
C SER A 68 1.30 10.85 11.40
N SER A 69 1.76 11.26 10.22
CA SER A 69 1.84 10.38 9.04
C SER A 69 2.91 9.31 9.18
N CYS A 70 4.07 9.61 9.78
CA CYS A 70 5.11 8.61 10.07
C CYS A 70 4.61 7.54 11.06
N ILE A 71 3.91 7.95 12.13
CA ILE A 71 3.30 7.02 13.09
C ILE A 71 2.24 6.17 12.40
N ASN A 72 1.38 6.78 11.57
CA ASN A 72 0.37 6.04 10.81
C ASN A 72 1.02 5.02 9.84
N ALA A 73 2.10 5.39 9.16
CA ALA A 73 2.87 4.50 8.28
C ALA A 73 3.49 3.32 9.04
N PHE A 74 4.04 3.59 10.23
CA PHE A 74 4.58 2.55 11.09
C PHE A 74 3.49 1.56 11.50
N LEU A 75 2.35 2.04 11.99
CA LEU A 75 1.21 1.19 12.37
C LEU A 75 0.68 0.39 11.18
N PHE A 76 0.60 1.01 10.00
CA PHE A 76 0.19 0.35 8.76
C PHE A 76 1.15 -0.79 8.39
N LEU A 77 2.45 -0.55 8.41
CA LEU A 77 3.45 -1.59 8.17
C LEU A 77 3.38 -2.70 9.23
N SER A 78 3.18 -2.35 10.50
CA SER A 78 3.12 -3.32 11.60
C SER A 78 2.02 -4.36 11.43
N THR A 79 0.87 -4.04 10.82
CA THR A 79 -0.20 -5.03 10.61
C THR A 79 0.15 -6.11 9.59
N HIS A 80 1.10 -5.83 8.69
CA HIS A 80 1.49 -6.74 7.62
C HIS A 80 2.37 -7.90 8.11
N TYR A 81 3.12 -7.69 9.20
CA TYR A 81 3.98 -8.73 9.78
C TYR A 81 3.17 -9.90 10.37
N PRO A 82 2.19 -9.69 11.27
CA PRO A 82 1.36 -10.78 11.79
C PRO A 82 0.62 -11.56 10.70
N VAL A 83 0.08 -10.87 9.69
CA VAL A 83 -0.58 -11.53 8.55
C VAL A 83 0.40 -12.45 7.84
N LYS A 84 1.63 -11.99 7.61
CA LYS A 84 2.65 -12.81 6.95
C LYS A 84 3.12 -13.96 7.82
N TRP A 85 3.38 -13.75 9.11
CA TRP A 85 3.77 -14.80 10.05
C TRP A 85 2.76 -15.95 10.09
N ILE A 86 1.47 -15.61 10.12
CA ILE A 86 0.40 -16.62 10.10
C ILE A 86 0.36 -17.34 8.76
N SER A 87 0.45 -16.61 7.64
CA SER A 87 0.35 -17.21 6.31
C SER A 87 1.57 -18.08 5.92
N SER A 88 2.76 -17.76 6.43
CA SER A 88 4.00 -18.48 6.13
C SER A 88 4.34 -19.54 7.18
N GLY A 89 3.75 -19.47 8.37
CA GLY A 89 4.14 -20.32 9.51
C GLY A 89 5.52 -20.00 10.09
N ASP A 90 6.05 -18.79 9.84
CA ASP A 90 7.38 -18.37 10.27
C ASP A 90 7.33 -17.02 10.99
N PHE A 91 7.95 -16.93 12.17
CA PHE A 91 8.04 -15.71 12.95
C PHE A 91 9.39 -15.01 12.71
N SER A 92 9.43 -14.17 11.69
CA SER A 92 10.64 -13.44 11.30
C SER A 92 10.34 -12.04 10.78
N PHE A 93 11.14 -11.04 11.17
CA PHE A 93 11.07 -9.70 10.58
C PHE A 93 11.70 -9.63 9.18
N ALA A 94 12.47 -10.65 8.77
CA ALA A 94 12.98 -10.75 7.41
C ALA A 94 11.96 -11.32 6.42
N ILE A 95 10.76 -11.70 6.91
CA ILE A 95 9.70 -12.30 6.07
C ILE A 95 9.19 -11.32 5.00
N LEU A 96 9.27 -10.01 5.26
CA LEU A 96 8.99 -8.96 4.29
C LEU A 96 10.31 -8.54 3.64
N SER A 97 10.37 -8.56 2.31
CA SER A 97 11.53 -8.01 1.61
C SER A 97 11.63 -6.50 1.81
N GLY A 98 12.85 -5.95 1.86
CA GLY A 98 13.06 -4.51 2.02
C GLY A 98 12.35 -3.68 0.94
N PHE A 99 12.30 -4.19 -0.30
CA PHE A 99 11.54 -3.56 -1.39
C PHE A 99 10.04 -3.52 -1.11
N TYR A 100 9.46 -4.61 -0.59
CA TYR A 100 8.06 -4.66 -0.22
C TYR A 100 7.73 -3.73 0.95
N VAL A 101 8.61 -3.63 1.96
CA VAL A 101 8.47 -2.68 3.06
C VAL A 101 8.44 -1.23 2.55
N ILE A 102 9.34 -0.86 1.65
CA ILE A 102 9.38 0.48 1.03
C ILE A 102 8.06 0.73 0.28
N CYS A 103 7.59 -0.23 -0.49
CA CYS A 103 6.33 -0.16 -1.22
C CYS A 103 5.12 0.11 -0.30
N LEU A 104 5.00 -0.61 0.82
CA LEU A 104 3.93 -0.40 1.80
C LEU A 104 3.98 0.99 2.44
N ILE A 105 5.18 1.48 2.77
CA ILE A 105 5.37 2.83 3.33
C ILE A 105 4.95 3.89 2.30
N LEU A 106 5.40 3.76 1.05
CA LEU A 106 5.05 4.68 -0.03
C LEU A 106 3.56 4.68 -0.34
N LEU A 107 2.93 3.51 -0.34
CA LEU A 107 1.48 3.37 -0.46
C LEU A 107 0.78 4.13 0.67
N ASN A 108 1.23 3.93 1.92
CA ASN A 108 0.61 4.59 3.05
C ASN A 108 0.68 6.12 2.96
N PHE A 109 1.87 6.66 2.66
CA PHE A 109 2.05 8.10 2.48
C PHE A 109 1.25 8.64 1.30
N SER A 110 1.13 7.89 0.22
CA SER A 110 0.35 8.32 -0.96
C SER A 110 -1.14 8.39 -0.64
N CYS A 111 -1.71 7.37 0.00
CA CYS A 111 -3.10 7.41 0.47
C CYS A 111 -3.33 8.53 1.51
N ASP A 112 -2.39 8.73 2.44
CA ASP A 112 -2.43 9.82 3.42
C ASP A 112 -2.45 11.20 2.74
N LEU A 113 -1.59 11.42 1.75
CA LEU A 113 -1.55 12.66 0.97
C LEU A 113 -2.87 12.89 0.21
N VAL A 114 -3.40 11.87 -0.45
CA VAL A 114 -4.70 11.96 -1.15
C VAL A 114 -5.80 12.30 -0.17
N TYR A 115 -5.88 11.61 0.96
CA TYR A 115 -6.91 11.85 1.96
C TYR A 115 -6.81 13.25 2.56
N ARG A 116 -5.62 13.72 2.97
CA ARG A 116 -5.44 15.08 3.52
C ARG A 116 -5.78 16.17 2.51
N LYS A 117 -5.50 15.95 1.22
CA LYS A 117 -5.78 16.93 0.16
C LYS A 117 -7.25 16.99 -0.23
N THR A 118 -7.97 15.88 -0.13
CA THR A 118 -9.33 15.75 -0.68
C THR A 118 -10.41 15.59 0.39
N ASN A 119 -10.01 15.27 1.63
CA ASN A 119 -10.87 14.81 2.71
C ASN A 119 -11.84 13.69 2.26
N CYS A 120 -11.40 12.86 1.30
CA CYS A 120 -12.23 11.87 0.64
C CYS A 120 -11.62 10.48 0.79
N LEU A 121 -12.31 9.62 1.54
CA LEU A 121 -11.91 8.23 1.75
C LEU A 121 -11.86 7.45 0.42
N TRP A 122 -12.83 7.68 -0.46
CA TRP A 122 -12.93 7.02 -1.76
C TRP A 122 -11.72 7.28 -2.67
N GLY A 123 -11.09 8.46 -2.54
CA GLY A 123 -9.89 8.79 -3.29
C GLY A 123 -8.69 7.94 -2.87
N ALA A 124 -8.49 7.74 -1.57
CA ALA A 124 -7.44 6.89 -1.02
C ALA A 124 -7.73 5.41 -1.31
N TRP A 125 -8.99 4.98 -1.16
CA TRP A 125 -9.43 3.62 -1.48
C TRP A 125 -9.22 3.26 -2.94
N LEU A 126 -9.58 4.14 -3.87
CA LEU A 126 -9.36 3.92 -5.29
C LEU A 126 -7.85 3.83 -5.61
N LEU A 127 -7.02 4.68 -5.00
CA LEU A 127 -5.56 4.58 -5.13
C LEU A 127 -5.07 3.20 -4.71
N HIS A 128 -5.48 2.78 -3.51
CA HIS A 128 -5.05 1.53 -2.90
C HIS A 128 -5.45 0.31 -3.76
N ILE A 129 -6.70 0.23 -4.22
CA ILE A 129 -7.13 -0.86 -5.10
C ILE A 129 -6.32 -0.89 -6.40
N LEU A 130 -6.18 0.26 -7.06
CA LEU A 130 -5.45 0.33 -8.33
C LEU A 130 -3.98 -0.04 -8.14
N TYR A 131 -3.38 0.31 -7.00
CA TYR A 131 -2.05 -0.13 -6.64
C TYR A 131 -1.97 -1.64 -6.41
N ASN A 132 -2.89 -2.24 -5.65
CA ASN A 132 -2.90 -3.67 -5.36
C ASN A 132 -3.14 -4.49 -6.63
N ILE A 133 -4.12 -4.12 -7.46
CA ILE A 133 -4.37 -4.77 -8.75
C ILE A 133 -3.14 -4.59 -9.65
N GLY A 134 -2.66 -3.36 -9.80
CA GLY A 134 -1.56 -3.02 -10.68
C GLY A 134 -0.26 -3.75 -10.34
N THR A 135 0.02 -3.98 -9.06
CA THR A 135 1.19 -4.75 -8.63
C THR A 135 0.93 -6.27 -8.62
N GLY A 136 -0.29 -6.72 -8.32
CA GLY A 136 -0.65 -8.14 -8.31
C GLY A 136 -0.67 -8.80 -9.69
N VAL A 137 -0.86 -8.03 -10.76
CA VAL A 137 -0.75 -8.53 -12.14
C VAL A 137 0.68 -8.58 -12.67
N LEU A 138 1.66 -8.01 -11.95
CA LEU A 138 3.06 -8.04 -12.37
C LEU A 138 3.70 -9.36 -11.96
N ILE A 139 4.40 -9.98 -12.89
CA ILE A 139 5.30 -11.11 -12.65
C ILE A 139 6.72 -10.62 -12.93
N PHE A 140 7.64 -10.95 -12.02
CA PHE A 140 9.05 -10.63 -12.20
C PHE A 140 9.85 -11.91 -12.43
N THR A 141 10.39 -12.06 -13.64
CA THR A 141 11.19 -13.22 -14.06
C THR A 141 12.67 -12.84 -14.18
N THR A 142 13.56 -13.81 -14.00
CA THR A 142 15.02 -13.66 -14.16
C THR A 142 15.41 -13.59 -15.64
#